data_AF-A0A2M7NUL2-F1
#
_entry.id   AF-A0A2M7NUL2-F1
#
_cell.length_a   1.000
_cell.length_b   1.000
_cell.length_c   1.000
_cell.angle_alpha   90.00
_cell.angle_beta   90.00
_cell.angle_gamma   90.00
#
_symmetry.space_group_name_H-M   'P 1'
#
loop_
_entity.id
_entity.type
_entity.pdbx_description
1 polymer ?
#
loop_
_entity_poly.entity_id
_entity_poly.type
_entity_poly.pdbx_seq_one_letter_code
_entity_poly.pdbx_strand_id
1 'polypeptide(L)'
;RNILRFREGAFSEIGDYVFYAEKISSRKMKDIRIYRREKNFPATAITAETGELAIKENGSAALTLARGRMKVRDIKDLDLLTTVDFEKYSFLINSPEFGEAGQNISQIESSKLRERIKTAEKGGKGSTNLKMEYHMRPALAWGVLFLAMAGALLGIKLQSPKKASSIGAAVLLISAYYLSFSLCSHMADSGWLAPYLAVWIPNILCALGALLAL
;
A
#
# COMPACT_ATOMS: atom_id res chain seq x y z
N ARG A 1 17.02 1.88 -7.72
CA ARG A 1 15.99 0.87 -7.39
C ARG A 1 15.73 1.00 -5.89
N ASN A 2 14.71 1.78 -5.49
CA ASN A 2 14.42 2.11 -4.09
C ASN A 2 13.91 0.88 -3.36
N ILE A 3 14.61 0.48 -2.30
CA ILE A 3 14.40 -0.83 -1.66
C ILE A 3 13.29 -0.77 -0.60
N LEU A 4 12.93 0.42 -0.13
CA LEU A 4 11.86 0.66 0.84
C LEU A 4 11.27 2.04 0.49
N ARG A 5 10.01 2.32 0.84
CA ARG A 5 9.33 3.62 0.59
C ARG A 5 10.01 4.84 1.26
N PHE A 6 11.25 4.71 1.73
CA PHE A 6 12.05 5.81 2.25
C PHE A 6 12.44 6.77 1.13
N ARG A 7 12.00 8.01 1.28
CA ARG A 7 12.50 9.13 0.46
C ARG A 7 13.66 9.79 1.19
N GLU A 8 14.74 10.01 0.46
CA GLU A 8 15.87 10.81 0.93
C GLU A 8 15.37 12.18 1.40
N GLY A 9 15.77 12.60 2.60
CA GLY A 9 15.34 13.87 3.19
C GLY A 9 13.86 13.95 3.59
N ALA A 10 13.13 12.82 3.61
CA ALA A 10 11.71 12.80 3.97
C ALA A 10 11.41 11.89 5.17
N PHE A 11 10.45 12.33 5.99
CA PHE A 11 9.88 11.50 7.04
C PHE A 11 9.00 10.40 6.43
N SER A 12 9.23 9.16 6.85
CA SER A 12 8.48 7.99 6.40
C SER A 12 7.87 7.30 7.63
N GLU A 13 6.55 7.16 7.63
CA GLU A 13 5.83 6.52 8.73
C GLU A 13 5.61 5.04 8.45
N ILE A 14 6.03 4.17 9.38
CA ILE A 14 5.87 2.72 9.33
C ILE A 14 5.37 2.23 10.68
N GLY A 15 4.07 1.93 10.77
CA GLY A 15 3.42 1.58 12.04
C GLY A 15 3.50 2.74 13.04
N ASP A 16 3.97 2.46 14.25
CA ASP A 16 4.16 3.48 15.30
C ASP A 16 5.53 4.18 15.20
N TYR A 17 6.33 3.89 14.18
CA TYR A 17 7.67 4.46 14.01
C TYR A 17 7.70 5.48 12.87
N VAL A 18 8.29 6.64 13.14
CA VAL A 18 8.63 7.66 12.15
C VAL A 18 10.12 7.58 11.87
N PHE A 19 10.47 7.31 10.62
CA PHE A 19 11.84 7.15 10.17
C PHE A 19 12.26 8.33 9.30
N TYR A 20 13.45 8.86 9.54
CA TYR A 20 14.06 9.92 8.75
C TYR A 20 15.51 9.56 8.47
N ALA A 21 15.96 9.77 7.24
CA ALA A 21 17.37 9.67 6.87
C ALA A 21 17.69 10.80 5.90
N GLU A 22 18.80 11.51 6.16
CA GLU A 22 19.22 12.64 5.33
C GLU A 22 19.72 12.16 3.96
N LYS A 23 20.54 11.10 3.95
CA LYS A 23 21.05 10.47 2.71
C LYS A 23 20.84 8.98 2.73
N ILE A 24 20.37 8.42 1.61
CA ILE A 24 20.15 6.99 1.42
C ILE A 24 20.90 6.53 0.18
N SER A 25 21.91 5.70 0.35
CA SER A 25 22.69 5.10 -0.74
C SER A 25 22.56 3.57 -0.72
N SER A 26 21.56 3.07 -1.45
CA SER A 26 21.21 1.64 -1.60
C SER A 26 20.91 0.92 -0.28
N ARG A 27 21.95 0.53 0.48
CA ARG A 27 21.85 -0.18 1.79
C ARG A 27 22.46 0.62 2.94
N LYS A 28 23.13 1.73 2.66
CA LYS A 28 23.73 2.62 3.65
C LYS A 28 22.90 3.88 3.79
N MET A 29 22.69 4.31 5.02
CA MET A 29 21.93 5.49 5.38
C MET A 29 22.80 6.37 6.27
N LYS A 30 22.69 7.68 6.11
CA LYS A 30 23.41 8.68 6.91
C LYS A 30 22.41 9.58 7.63
N ASP A 31 22.75 9.96 8.86
CA ASP A 31 21.98 10.86 9.71
C ASP A 31 20.54 10.38 9.90
N ILE A 32 20.43 9.24 10.58
CA ILE A 32 19.17 8.51 10.78
C ILE A 32 18.52 8.97 12.07
N ARG A 33 17.22 9.23 12.01
CA ARG A 33 16.38 9.53 13.18
C ARG A 33 15.15 8.65 13.16
N ILE A 34 14.91 7.97 14.28
CA ILE A 34 13.78 7.06 14.46
C ILE A 34 13.02 7.52 15.70
N TYR A 35 11.72 7.74 15.54
CA TYR A 35 10.85 8.15 16.64
C TYR A 35 9.74 7.12 16.79
N ARG A 36 9.46 6.67 18.00
CA ARG A 36 8.24 5.90 18.30
C ARG A 36 7.14 6.86 18.76
N ARG A 37 6.07 6.98 17.98
CA ARG A 37 4.91 7.81 18.30
C ARG A 37 4.07 7.12 19.36
N GLU A 38 3.81 7.82 20.46
CA GLU A 38 2.84 7.45 21.50
C GLU A 38 1.95 8.68 21.76
N LYS A 39 0.67 8.47 22.13
CA LYS A 39 -0.47 9.42 22.05
C LYS A 39 -0.17 10.93 21.96
N ASN A 40 0.69 11.51 22.80
CA ASN A 40 1.01 12.95 22.82
C ASN A 40 2.51 13.32 22.74
N PHE A 41 3.45 12.36 22.71
CA PHE A 41 4.90 12.65 22.68
C PHE A 41 5.72 11.43 22.20
N PRO A 42 6.90 11.59 21.56
CA PRO A 42 7.75 10.44 21.24
C PRO A 42 8.23 9.72 22.51
N ALA A 43 7.89 8.44 22.66
CA ALA A 43 8.29 7.61 23.81
C ALA A 43 9.77 7.18 23.75
N THR A 44 10.31 7.11 22.53
CA THR A 44 11.70 6.77 22.26
C THR A 44 12.17 7.51 21.03
N ALA A 45 13.33 8.16 21.14
CA ALA A 45 14.00 8.83 20.02
C ALA A 45 15.40 8.25 19.85
N ILE A 46 15.68 7.70 18.67
CA ILE A 46 16.98 7.14 18.31
C ILE A 46 17.58 8.02 17.24
N THR A 47 18.83 8.40 17.42
CA THR A 47 19.63 9.15 16.46
C THR A 47 20.91 8.38 16.18
N ALA A 48 21.33 8.27 14.91
CA ALA A 48 22.56 7.58 14.54
C ALA A 48 23.23 8.26 13.33
N GLU A 49 24.56 8.35 13.36
CA GLU A 49 25.33 8.94 12.25
C GLU A 49 25.25 8.08 10.99
N THR A 50 25.30 6.75 11.15
CA THR A 50 25.27 5.81 10.03
C THR A 50 24.39 4.62 10.33
N GLY A 51 23.82 4.04 9.28
CA GLY A 51 23.09 2.79 9.38
C GLY A 51 23.21 1.95 8.13
N GLU A 52 23.18 0.64 8.32
CA GLU A 52 23.31 -0.35 7.27
C GLU A 52 22.15 -1.35 7.38
N LEU A 53 21.46 -1.56 6.25
CA LEU A 53 20.38 -2.52 6.15
C LEU A 53 20.90 -3.82 5.50
N ALA A 54 20.89 -4.90 6.28
CA ALA A 54 21.20 -6.24 5.81
C ALA A 54 19.91 -7.07 5.75
N ILE A 55 19.53 -7.51 4.56
CA ILE A 55 18.42 -8.46 4.37
C ILE A 55 19.06 -9.86 4.31
N LYS A 56 18.72 -10.73 5.25
CA LYS A 56 19.15 -12.13 5.26
C LYS A 56 18.28 -12.96 4.31
N GLU A 57 18.82 -14.09 3.84
CA GLU A 57 18.14 -15.00 2.89
C GLU A 57 16.79 -15.52 3.42
N ASN A 58 16.61 -15.57 4.74
CA ASN A 58 15.37 -15.95 5.40
C ASN A 58 14.30 -14.84 5.44
N GLY A 59 14.53 -13.70 4.76
CA GLY A 59 13.61 -12.56 4.73
C GLY A 59 13.65 -11.66 5.96
N SER A 60 14.47 -11.97 6.98
CA SER A 60 14.69 -11.08 8.13
C SER A 60 15.56 -9.89 7.72
N ALA A 61 15.14 -8.68 8.12
CA ALA A 61 15.91 -7.47 7.92
C ALA A 61 16.60 -7.08 9.23
N ALA A 62 17.92 -6.92 9.19
CA ALA A 62 18.70 -6.36 10.28
C ALA A 62 19.12 -4.93 9.91
N LEU A 63 18.71 -3.96 10.72
CA LEU A 63 19.19 -2.58 10.62
C LEU A 63 20.26 -2.37 11.68
N THR A 64 21.50 -2.23 11.25
CA THR A 64 22.64 -1.93 12.12
C THR A 64 22.91 -0.43 12.09
N LEU A 65 22.69 0.23 13.22
CA LEU A 65 23.03 1.63 13.44
C LEU A 65 24.41 1.71 14.10
N ALA A 66 25.20 2.70 13.73
CA ALA A 66 26.49 2.97 14.35
C ALA A 66 26.62 4.44 14.76
N ARG A 67 27.31 4.66 15.89
CA ARG A 67 27.53 5.96 16.54
C ARG A 67 26.24 6.72 16.71
N GLY A 68 25.43 6.26 17.67
CA GLY A 68 24.13 6.83 17.90
C GLY A 68 23.80 6.97 19.37
N ARG A 69 22.69 7.65 19.61
CA ARG A 69 22.15 7.93 20.94
C ARG A 69 20.68 7.63 20.95
N MET A 70 20.25 6.89 21.96
CA MET A 70 18.86 6.54 22.19
C MET A 70 18.37 7.26 23.44
N LYS A 71 17.31 8.05 23.31
CA LYS A 71 16.59 8.63 24.44
C LYS A 71 15.34 7.80 24.69
N VAL A 72 15.30 7.13 25.83
CA VAL A 72 14.15 6.33 26.28
C VAL A 72 13.57 7.03 27.50
N ARG A 73 12.25 7.24 27.50
CA ARG A 73 11.55 7.70 28.71
C ARG A 73 11.35 6.52 29.66
N ASP A 74 11.65 6.72 30.94
CA ASP A 74 11.41 5.68 31.94
C ASP A 74 9.90 5.45 32.13
N ILE A 75 9.52 4.18 32.36
CA ILE A 75 8.12 3.77 32.53
C ILE A 75 7.61 4.19 33.92
N LYS A 76 8.51 4.40 34.88
CA LYS A 76 8.15 4.73 36.28
C LYS A 76 8.14 6.22 36.58
N ASP A 77 8.85 7.03 35.82
CA ASP A 77 8.99 8.47 36.08
C ASP A 77 9.00 9.25 34.76
N LEU A 78 7.95 10.03 34.52
CA LEU A 78 7.70 10.69 33.22
C LEU A 78 8.73 11.79 32.90
N ASP A 79 9.46 12.30 33.90
CA ASP A 79 10.45 13.37 33.75
C ASP A 79 11.89 12.85 33.59
N LEU A 80 12.13 11.55 33.78
CA LEU A 80 13.46 10.96 33.62
C LEU A 80 13.67 10.46 32.19
N LEU A 81 14.57 11.14 31.48
CA LEU A 81 15.04 10.75 30.14
C LEU A 81 16.36 9.99 30.27
N THR A 82 16.30 8.68 30.09
CA THR A 82 17.50 7.84 29.99
C THR A 82 18.10 8.01 28.61
N THR A 83 19.30 8.58 28.54
CA THR A 83 20.09 8.66 27.30
C THR A 83 21.12 7.55 27.29
N VAL A 84 21.07 6.71 26.27
CA VAL A 84 22.00 5.61 26.04
C VAL A 84 22.80 5.92 24.79
N ASP A 85 24.11 6.13 24.95
CA ASP A 85 25.05 6.24 23.84
C ASP A 85 25.48 4.84 23.40
N PHE A 86 25.49 4.58 22.10
CA PHE A 86 25.88 3.30 21.54
C PHE A 86 26.85 3.47 20.38
N GLU A 87 27.91 2.66 20.35
CA GLU A 87 28.81 2.59 19.20
C GLU A 87 28.20 1.81 18.05
N LYS A 88 27.51 0.71 18.36
CA LYS A 88 26.84 -0.15 17.38
C LYS A 88 25.59 -0.76 18.00
N TYR A 89 24.46 -0.59 17.34
CA TYR A 89 23.17 -1.12 17.76
C TYR A 89 22.50 -1.81 16.59
N SER A 90 22.18 -3.10 16.70
CA SER A 90 21.52 -3.86 15.65
C SER A 90 20.08 -4.16 16.02
N PHE A 91 19.14 -3.55 15.30
CA PHE A 91 17.73 -3.92 15.34
C PHE A 91 17.50 -5.14 14.45
N LEU A 92 17.15 -6.27 15.06
CA LEU A 92 16.57 -7.39 14.33
C LEU A 92 15.09 -7.11 14.13
N ILE A 93 14.71 -6.79 12.89
CA ILE A 93 13.33 -6.52 12.56
C ILE A 93 12.70 -7.86 12.13
N ASN A 94 12.24 -8.62 13.13
CA ASN A 94 11.39 -9.80 12.92
C ASN A 94 9.92 -9.42 12.63
N SER A 95 9.68 -8.22 12.08
CA SER A 95 8.35 -7.83 11.62
C SER A 95 8.26 -8.08 10.12
N PRO A 96 7.34 -8.94 9.66
CA PRO A 96 7.02 -9.09 8.24
C PRO A 96 6.76 -7.72 7.58
N GLU A 97 6.23 -6.74 8.33
CA GLU A 97 5.88 -5.41 7.82
C GLU A 97 7.08 -4.63 7.24
N PHE A 98 8.31 -4.78 7.76
CA PHE A 98 9.44 -3.93 7.36
C PHE A 98 10.20 -4.45 6.15
N GLY A 99 10.34 -5.78 6.01
CA GLY A 99 10.82 -6.41 4.78
C GLY A 99 9.82 -6.28 3.62
N GLU A 100 8.54 -6.08 3.96
CA GLU A 100 7.43 -6.06 3.01
C GLU A 100 6.89 -4.67 2.68
N ALA A 101 7.26 -3.63 3.42
CA ALA A 101 6.92 -2.23 3.12
C ALA A 101 7.50 -1.72 1.79
N GLY A 102 8.49 -2.42 1.23
CA GLY A 102 9.02 -2.19 -0.12
C GLY A 102 8.35 -3.03 -1.21
N GLN A 103 7.50 -4.00 -0.87
CA GLN A 103 6.85 -4.85 -1.85
C GLN A 103 5.59 -4.18 -2.41
N ASN A 104 5.47 -4.20 -3.73
CA ASN A 104 4.29 -3.70 -4.40
C ASN A 104 3.09 -4.60 -4.04
N ILE A 105 1.99 -4.01 -3.58
CA ILE A 105 0.81 -4.74 -3.08
C ILE A 105 0.28 -5.71 -4.15
N SER A 106 0.39 -5.33 -5.42
CA SER A 106 -0.01 -6.14 -6.57
C SER A 106 0.81 -7.42 -6.79
N GLN A 107 2.02 -7.51 -6.23
CA GLN A 107 2.92 -8.66 -6.39
C GLN A 107 2.83 -9.68 -5.25
N ILE A 108 2.00 -9.40 -4.24
CA ILE A 108 1.84 -10.29 -3.08
C ILE A 108 0.96 -11.48 -3.47
N GLU A 109 1.32 -12.70 -3.06
CA GLU A 109 0.47 -13.86 -3.25
C GLU A 109 -0.87 -13.72 -2.49
N SER A 110 -1.97 -14.22 -3.06
CA SER A 110 -3.32 -14.04 -2.47
C SER A 110 -3.46 -14.63 -1.06
N SER A 111 -2.76 -15.73 -0.77
CA SER A 111 -2.70 -16.38 0.54
C SER A 111 -2.11 -15.44 1.61
N LYS A 112 -0.95 -14.86 1.29
CA LYS A 112 -0.22 -13.90 2.12
C LYS A 112 -0.95 -12.56 2.26
N LEU A 113 -1.63 -12.12 1.21
CA LEU A 113 -2.46 -10.92 1.24
C LEU A 113 -3.62 -11.06 2.25
N ARG A 114 -4.26 -12.24 2.31
CA ARG A 114 -5.32 -12.54 3.28
C ARG A 114 -4.80 -12.52 4.73
N GLU A 115 -3.60 -13.04 4.95
CA GLU A 115 -2.96 -13.00 6.26
C GLU A 115 -2.67 -11.55 6.69
N ARG A 116 -2.14 -10.72 5.79
CA ARG A 116 -1.91 -9.30 6.06
C ARG A 116 -3.19 -8.52 6.37
N ILE A 117 -4.30 -8.83 5.69
CA ILE A 117 -5.61 -8.23 6.01
C ILE A 117 -5.99 -8.54 7.46
N LYS A 118 -5.89 -9.81 7.87
CA LYS A 118 -6.21 -10.22 9.26
C LYS A 118 -5.31 -9.54 10.29
N THR A 119 -4.02 -9.43 10.01
CA THR A 119 -3.06 -8.77 10.90
C THR A 119 -3.34 -7.27 11.01
N ALA A 120 -3.62 -6.61 9.88
CA ALA A 120 -3.96 -5.18 9.86
C ALA A 120 -5.26 -4.90 10.65
N GLU A 121 -6.29 -5.74 10.49
CA GLU A 121 -7.55 -5.61 11.22
C GLU A 121 -7.38 -5.82 12.72
N LYS A 122 -6.62 -6.84 13.14
CA LYS A 122 -6.32 -7.08 14.57
C LYS A 122 -5.55 -5.93 15.21
N GLY A 123 -4.72 -5.24 14.43
CA GLY A 123 -3.96 -4.06 14.87
C GLY A 123 -4.72 -2.74 14.77
N GLY A 124 -6.01 -2.74 14.36
CA GLY A 124 -6.79 -1.52 14.18
C GLY A 124 -6.31 -0.60 13.04
N LYS A 125 -5.43 -1.09 12.14
CA LYS A 125 -4.91 -0.33 11.00
C LYS A 125 -5.89 -0.45 9.81
N GLY A 126 -5.99 0.61 9.01
CA GLY A 126 -6.78 0.61 7.78
C GLY A 126 -6.31 -0.47 6.80
N SER A 127 -7.20 -1.40 6.44
CA SER A 127 -6.92 -2.54 5.53
C SER A 127 -7.58 -2.39 4.16
N THR A 128 -8.15 -1.23 3.85
CA THR A 128 -8.92 -0.93 2.62
C THR A 128 -8.15 -1.30 1.36
N ASN A 129 -6.92 -0.81 1.21
CA ASN A 129 -6.09 -1.07 0.04
C ASN A 129 -5.77 -2.57 -0.16
N LEU A 130 -5.51 -3.30 0.93
CA LEU A 130 -5.22 -4.73 0.87
C LEU A 130 -6.48 -5.53 0.48
N LYS A 131 -7.64 -5.15 1.03
CA LYS A 131 -8.93 -5.74 0.69
C LYS A 131 -9.31 -5.46 -0.77
N MET A 132 -9.10 -4.22 -1.24
CA MET A 132 -9.34 -3.87 -2.64
C MET A 132 -8.51 -4.73 -3.57
N GLU A 133 -7.20 -4.83 -3.36
CA GLU A 133 -6.33 -5.69 -4.18
C GLU A 133 -6.81 -7.15 -4.20
N TYR A 134 -7.18 -7.69 -3.03
CA TYR A 134 -7.65 -9.07 -2.91
C TYR A 134 -8.90 -9.33 -3.76
N HIS A 135 -9.86 -8.40 -3.74
CA HIS A 135 -11.08 -8.50 -4.54
C HIS A 135 -10.91 -8.07 -6.00
N MET A 136 -9.91 -7.25 -6.31
CA MET A 136 -9.62 -6.76 -7.66
C MET A 136 -9.19 -7.88 -8.60
N ARG A 137 -8.42 -8.85 -8.09
CA ARG A 137 -7.95 -10.00 -8.89
C ARG A 137 -9.06 -10.77 -9.60
N PRO A 138 -10.08 -11.30 -8.89
CA PRO A 138 -11.19 -11.98 -9.56
C PRO A 138 -12.04 -10.99 -10.36
N ALA A 139 -12.25 -9.76 -9.88
CA ALA A 139 -13.09 -8.80 -10.57
C ALA A 139 -12.53 -8.35 -11.92
N LEU A 140 -11.20 -8.25 -12.07
CA LEU A 140 -10.57 -7.97 -13.36
C LEU A 140 -10.78 -9.11 -14.34
N ALA A 141 -10.64 -10.37 -13.89
CA ALA A 141 -10.89 -11.54 -14.73
C ALA A 141 -12.34 -11.55 -15.25
N TRP A 142 -13.31 -11.28 -14.38
CA TRP A 142 -14.72 -11.15 -14.78
C TRP A 142 -15.02 -9.87 -15.57
N GLY A 143 -14.29 -8.78 -15.31
CA GLY A 143 -14.50 -7.49 -15.97
C GLY A 143 -14.32 -7.57 -17.47
N VAL A 144 -13.32 -8.33 -17.95
CA VAL A 144 -13.10 -8.56 -19.39
C VAL A 144 -14.30 -9.28 -20.02
N LEU A 145 -14.91 -10.23 -19.33
CA LEU A 145 -16.09 -10.95 -19.83
C LEU A 145 -17.30 -10.01 -19.95
N PHE A 146 -17.58 -9.20 -18.92
CA PHE A 146 -18.67 -8.23 -18.95
C PHE A 146 -18.47 -7.17 -20.03
N LEU A 147 -17.26 -6.68 -20.19
CA LEU A 147 -16.90 -5.69 -21.21
C LEU A 147 -17.05 -6.26 -22.62
N ALA A 148 -16.60 -7.50 -22.85
CA ALA A 148 -16.75 -8.18 -24.13
C ALA A 148 -18.24 -8.41 -24.48
N MET A 149 -19.04 -8.84 -23.50
CA MET A 149 -20.48 -9.03 -23.67
C MET A 149 -21.19 -7.71 -23.97
N ALA A 150 -20.88 -6.64 -23.22
CA ALA A 150 -21.43 -5.31 -23.44
C ALA A 150 -21.06 -4.76 -24.82
N GLY A 151 -19.79 -4.92 -25.22
CA GLY A 151 -19.30 -4.53 -26.54
C GLY A 151 -19.98 -5.29 -27.68
N ALA A 152 -20.21 -6.60 -27.51
CA ALA A 152 -20.92 -7.42 -28.50
C ALA A 152 -22.37 -6.96 -28.68
N LEU A 153 -23.11 -6.74 -27.58
CA LEU A 153 -24.51 -6.29 -27.64
C LEU A 153 -24.65 -4.90 -28.24
N LEU A 154 -23.79 -3.97 -27.84
CA LEU A 154 -23.75 -2.64 -28.45
C LEU A 154 -23.36 -2.69 -29.92
N GLY A 155 -22.45 -3.59 -30.31
CA GLY A 155 -22.08 -3.80 -31.71
C GLY A 155 -23.23 -4.29 -32.57
N ILE A 156 -24.10 -5.16 -32.02
CA ILE A 156 -25.31 -5.63 -32.71
C ILE A 156 -26.35 -4.51 -32.86
N LYS A 157 -26.55 -3.66 -31.84
CA LYS A 157 -27.49 -2.53 -31.93
C LYS A 157 -26.98 -1.38 -32.81
N LEU A 158 -25.69 -1.05 -32.74
CA LEU A 158 -25.05 -0.03 -33.58
C LEU A 158 -24.70 -0.61 -34.97
N GLN A 159 -25.70 -1.16 -35.69
CA GLN A 159 -25.59 -1.44 -37.13
C GLN A 159 -25.46 -0.13 -37.92
N SER A 160 -24.33 0.55 -37.75
CA SER A 160 -23.96 1.75 -38.48
C SER A 160 -23.14 1.33 -39.69
N PRO A 161 -23.56 1.64 -40.93
CA PRO A 161 -22.79 1.31 -42.14
C PRO A 161 -21.41 2.00 -42.19
N LYS A 162 -21.15 2.96 -41.29
CA LYS A 162 -19.88 3.70 -41.19
C LYS A 162 -19.01 3.12 -40.06
N LYS A 163 -17.88 2.51 -40.44
CA LYS A 163 -16.87 1.89 -39.55
C LYS A 163 -16.38 2.79 -38.40
N ALA A 164 -16.47 4.12 -38.54
CA ALA A 164 -16.03 5.08 -37.51
C ALA A 164 -16.96 5.13 -36.27
N SER A 165 -18.26 4.82 -36.43
CA SER A 165 -19.25 4.91 -35.35
C SER A 165 -19.03 3.85 -34.26
N SER A 166 -18.72 2.61 -34.67
CA SER A 166 -18.48 1.49 -33.75
C SER A 166 -17.18 1.62 -32.95
N ILE A 167 -16.13 2.19 -33.55
CA ILE A 167 -14.87 2.48 -32.85
C ILE A 167 -15.10 3.53 -31.76
N GLY A 168 -15.82 4.61 -32.06
CA GLY A 168 -16.17 5.63 -31.07
C GLY A 168 -16.96 5.05 -29.89
N ALA A 169 -17.93 4.19 -30.17
CA ALA A 169 -18.72 3.52 -29.13
C ALA A 169 -17.87 2.59 -28.25
N ALA A 170 -16.94 1.83 -28.82
CA ALA A 170 -16.04 0.96 -28.06
C ALA A 170 -15.10 1.78 -27.13
N VAL A 171 -14.54 2.88 -27.64
CA VAL A 171 -13.70 3.78 -26.84
C VAL A 171 -14.50 4.40 -25.69
N LEU A 172 -15.72 4.86 -25.95
CA LEU A 172 -16.61 5.39 -24.92
C LEU A 172 -16.95 4.35 -23.86
N LEU A 173 -17.25 3.11 -24.25
CA LEU A 173 -17.56 2.03 -23.33
C LEU A 173 -16.37 1.71 -22.40
N ILE A 174 -15.18 1.55 -22.96
CA ILE A 174 -13.96 1.30 -22.18
C ILE A 174 -13.67 2.48 -21.25
N SER A 175 -13.82 3.71 -21.75
CA SER A 175 -13.58 4.92 -20.96
C SER A 175 -14.56 5.04 -19.80
N ALA A 176 -15.85 4.79 -20.03
CA ALA A 176 -16.88 4.80 -18.99
C ALA A 176 -16.60 3.74 -17.91
N TYR A 177 -16.15 2.55 -18.30
CA TYR A 177 -15.77 1.49 -17.37
C TYR A 177 -14.62 1.92 -16.45
N TYR A 178 -13.52 2.44 -17.01
CA TYR A 178 -12.36 2.87 -16.20
C TYR A 178 -12.66 4.09 -15.33
N LEU A 179 -13.47 5.04 -15.82
CA LEU A 179 -13.92 6.17 -15.02
C LEU A 179 -14.76 5.70 -13.83
N SER A 180 -15.71 4.79 -14.06
CA SER A 180 -16.50 4.19 -12.98
C SER A 180 -15.61 3.47 -11.97
N PHE A 181 -14.62 2.71 -12.44
CA PHE A 181 -13.68 2.01 -11.56
C PHE A 181 -12.89 2.99 -10.70
N SER A 182 -12.30 4.03 -11.31
CA SER A 182 -11.54 5.05 -10.59
C SER A 182 -12.37 5.77 -9.53
N LEU A 183 -13.60 6.18 -9.86
CA LEU A 183 -14.51 6.82 -8.90
C LEU A 183 -14.83 5.90 -7.72
N CYS A 184 -15.17 4.63 -8.00
CA CYS A 184 -15.47 3.66 -6.96
C CYS A 184 -14.25 3.38 -6.06
N SER A 185 -13.05 3.26 -6.62
CA SER A 185 -11.81 3.12 -5.85
C SER A 185 -11.56 4.30 -4.93
N HIS A 186 -11.75 5.53 -5.43
CA HIS A 186 -11.64 6.74 -4.62
C HIS A 186 -12.66 6.77 -3.46
N MET A 187 -13.88 6.30 -3.70
CA MET A 187 -14.92 6.20 -2.67
C MET A 187 -14.63 5.11 -1.64
N ALA A 188 -13.94 4.03 -2.01
CA ALA A 188 -13.46 3.04 -1.05
C ALA A 188 -12.32 3.59 -0.18
N ASP A 189 -11.39 4.34 -0.77
CA ASP A 189 -10.30 4.97 -0.03
C ASP A 189 -10.78 6.02 0.97
N SER A 190 -11.85 6.76 0.64
CA SER A 190 -12.49 7.70 1.57
C SER A 190 -13.36 7.02 2.65
N GLY A 191 -13.52 5.70 2.58
CA GLY A 191 -14.32 4.91 3.53
C GLY A 191 -15.83 4.93 3.29
N TRP A 192 -16.29 5.53 2.19
CA TRP A 192 -17.72 5.61 1.85
C TRP A 192 -18.26 4.29 1.30
N LEU A 193 -17.40 3.53 0.62
CA LEU A 193 -17.75 2.23 0.05
C LEU A 193 -16.89 1.10 0.62
N ALA A 194 -17.51 -0.06 0.80
CA ALA A 194 -16.78 -1.28 1.13
C ALA A 194 -15.83 -1.64 -0.04
N PRO A 195 -14.58 -2.07 0.22
CA PRO A 195 -13.61 -2.44 -0.81
C PRO A 195 -14.12 -3.46 -1.83
N TYR A 196 -14.93 -4.42 -1.39
CA TYR A 196 -15.58 -5.39 -2.26
C TYR A 196 -16.55 -4.71 -3.24
N LEU A 197 -17.42 -3.82 -2.76
CA LEU A 197 -18.41 -3.16 -3.62
C LEU A 197 -17.75 -2.25 -4.65
N ALA A 198 -16.75 -1.47 -4.23
CA ALA A 198 -16.06 -0.55 -5.12
C ALA A 198 -15.45 -1.22 -6.36
N VAL A 199 -14.95 -2.44 -6.18
CA VAL A 199 -14.33 -3.22 -7.25
C VAL A 199 -15.37 -3.87 -8.18
N TRP A 200 -16.54 -4.25 -7.65
CA TRP A 200 -17.57 -4.97 -8.42
C TRP A 200 -18.60 -4.07 -9.10
N ILE A 201 -18.86 -2.87 -8.58
CA ILE A 201 -19.82 -1.93 -9.15
C ILE A 201 -19.58 -1.64 -10.64
N PRO A 202 -18.35 -1.37 -11.12
CA PRO A 202 -18.11 -1.12 -12.54
C PRO A 202 -18.51 -2.30 -13.42
N ASN A 203 -18.27 -3.53 -12.97
CA ASN A 203 -18.67 -4.75 -13.67
C ASN A 203 -20.20 -4.88 -13.73
N ILE A 204 -20.88 -4.63 -12.61
CA ILE A 204 -22.35 -4.69 -12.52
C ILE A 204 -22.99 -3.61 -13.41
N LEU A 205 -22.47 -2.39 -13.39
CA LEU A 205 -22.93 -1.31 -14.25
C LEU A 205 -22.75 -1.65 -15.74
N CYS A 206 -21.61 -2.25 -16.09
CA CYS A 206 -21.36 -2.71 -17.46
C CYS A 206 -22.36 -3.81 -17.87
N ALA A 207 -22.61 -4.78 -17.00
CA ALA A 207 -23.60 -5.84 -17.23
C ALA A 207 -25.03 -5.31 -17.36
N LEU A 208 -25.43 -4.36 -16.50
CA LEU A 208 -26.75 -3.72 -16.56
C LEU A 208 -26.92 -2.89 -17.83
N GLY A 209 -25.90 -2.11 -18.20
CA GLY A 209 -25.88 -1.36 -19.45
C GLY A 209 -26.01 -2.27 -20.67
N ALA A 210 -25.34 -3.43 -20.63
CA ALA A 210 -25.45 -4.45 -21.66
C ALA A 210 -26.88 -5.04 -21.73
N LEU A 211 -27.50 -5.35 -20.59
CA LEU A 211 -28.87 -5.88 -20.53
C LEU A 211 -29.92 -4.88 -21.03
N LEU A 212 -29.79 -3.60 -20.66
CA LEU A 212 -30.66 -2.52 -21.18
C LEU A 212 -30.46 -2.29 -22.68
N ALA A 213 -29.28 -2.66 -23.19
CA ALA A 213 -28.97 -2.64 -24.61
C ALA A 213 -29.42 -3.91 -25.35
N LEU A 214 -30.03 -4.91 -24.70
CA LEU A 214 -30.80 -5.95 -25.41
C LEU A 214 -32.10 -5.36 -25.98
#